data_AF-A0A6J4FIJ1-F1
#
_entry.id   AF-A0A6J4FIJ1-F1
#
_cell.length_a   1.000
_cell.length_b   1.000
_cell.length_c   1.000
_cell.angle_alpha   90.00
_cell.angle_beta   90.00
_cell.angle_gamma   90.00
#
_symmetry.space_group_name_H-M   'P 1'
#
loop_
_entity.id
_entity.type
_entity.pdbx_description
1 polymer ?
#
loop_
_entity_poly.entity_id
_entity_poly.type
_entity_poly.pdbx_seq_one_letter_code
_entity_poly.pdbx_strand_id
1 'polypeptide(L)'
;MQILSKLKDMSPDELKALERNALRLAESGDGKRKADAQAVLDAVAEERGRRGLSDGRLVVGRRYSRKEIGEIVGGSTITFIPVVDGEATCVCLDPALNPEAPNVVLAGEGPQRVSNAETLARQTGKVPVFLKRGDADWEYVGDHRVTGSSTDREVVAKHAAKAGRDEVRLVVFLAP
;
A
#
# COMPACT_ATOMS: atom_id res chain seq x y z
N MET A 1 -28.29 -11.42 -4.67
CA MET A 1 -27.25 -12.46 -4.45
C MET A 1 -26.40 -12.81 -5.68
N GLN A 2 -26.93 -12.87 -6.91
CA GLN A 2 -26.13 -13.22 -8.10
C GLN A 2 -25.03 -12.21 -8.49
N ILE A 3 -25.26 -10.90 -8.31
CA ILE A 3 -24.27 -9.86 -8.68
C ILE A 3 -23.02 -9.96 -7.80
N LEU A 4 -23.18 -9.98 -6.48
CA LEU A 4 -22.08 -10.10 -5.52
C LEU A 4 -21.19 -11.33 -5.77
N SER A 5 -21.78 -12.46 -6.19
CA SER A 5 -21.00 -13.66 -6.51
C SER A 5 -20.06 -13.44 -7.70
N LYS A 6 -20.47 -12.65 -8.70
CA LYS A 6 -19.63 -12.32 -9.86
C LYS A 6 -18.56 -11.30 -9.52
N LEU A 7 -18.85 -10.36 -8.61
CA LEU A 7 -17.90 -9.33 -8.21
C LEU A 7 -16.68 -9.89 -7.47
N LYS A 8 -16.85 -10.98 -6.71
CA LYS A 8 -15.77 -11.63 -5.93
C LYS A 8 -14.56 -12.07 -6.75
N ASP A 9 -14.78 -12.45 -8.00
CA ASP A 9 -13.72 -12.94 -8.88
C ASP A 9 -13.11 -11.83 -9.77
N MET A 10 -13.68 -10.62 -9.73
CA MET A 10 -13.20 -9.48 -10.50
C MET A 10 -11.97 -8.84 -9.84
N SER A 11 -11.00 -8.48 -10.68
CA SER A 11 -9.84 -7.69 -10.29
C SER A 11 -10.24 -6.26 -9.86
N PRO A 12 -9.38 -5.54 -9.12
CA PRO A 12 -9.63 -4.14 -8.74
C PRO A 12 -9.93 -3.22 -9.93
N ASP A 13 -9.22 -3.40 -11.05
CA ASP A 13 -9.43 -2.60 -12.27
C ASP A 13 -10.77 -2.89 -12.94
N GLU A 14 -11.18 -4.16 -12.99
CA GLU A 14 -12.49 -4.56 -13.51
C GLU A 14 -13.63 -4.00 -12.65
N LEU A 15 -13.49 -4.03 -11.32
CA LEU A 15 -14.46 -3.41 -10.41
C LEU A 15 -14.53 -1.89 -10.61
N LYS A 16 -13.38 -1.22 -10.79
CA LYS A 16 -13.29 0.23 -11.04
C LYS A 16 -13.86 0.61 -12.42
N ALA A 17 -13.70 -0.25 -13.42
CA ALA A 17 -14.31 -0.08 -14.74
C ALA A 17 -15.84 -0.26 -14.67
N LEU A 18 -16.31 -1.29 -13.96
CA LEU A 18 -17.73 -1.55 -13.75
C LEU A 18 -18.42 -0.40 -13.01
N GLU A 19 -17.81 0.10 -11.94
CA GLU A 19 -18.29 1.25 -11.18
C GLU A 19 -18.43 2.50 -12.05
N ARG A 20 -17.40 2.86 -12.82
CA ARG A 20 -17.46 4.00 -13.74
C ARG A 20 -18.58 3.88 -14.77
N ASN A 21 -18.82 2.68 -15.28
CA ASN A 21 -19.91 2.45 -16.23
C ASN A 21 -21.28 2.56 -15.55
N ALA A 22 -21.42 2.03 -14.33
CA ALA A 22 -22.65 2.13 -13.55
C ALA A 22 -22.95 3.59 -13.18
N LEU A 23 -21.96 4.39 -12.77
CA LEU A 23 -22.13 5.83 -12.51
C LEU A 23 -22.69 6.57 -13.72
N ARG A 24 -22.11 6.36 -14.91
CA ARG A 24 -22.60 6.97 -16.16
C ARG A 24 -24.04 6.59 -16.48
N LEU A 25 -24.42 5.34 -16.24
CA LEU A 25 -25.78 4.84 -16.48
C LEU A 25 -26.78 5.38 -15.44
N ALA A 26 -26.37 5.58 -14.19
CA ALA A 26 -27.18 6.21 -13.16
C ALA A 26 -27.48 7.68 -13.48
N GLU A 27 -26.55 8.38 -14.15
CA GLU A 27 -26.73 9.77 -14.59
C GLU A 27 -27.62 9.88 -15.83
N SER A 28 -27.47 8.98 -16.81
CA SER A 28 -28.04 9.12 -18.17
C SER A 28 -29.19 8.16 -18.52
N GLY A 29 -29.48 7.16 -17.69
CA GLY A 29 -30.46 6.10 -17.99
C GLY A 29 -31.93 6.49 -17.76
N ASP A 30 -32.84 5.66 -18.27
CA ASP A 30 -34.25 5.67 -17.86
C ASP A 30 -34.43 5.07 -16.45
N GLY A 31 -35.62 5.18 -15.86
CA GLY A 31 -35.88 4.79 -14.47
C GLY A 31 -35.48 3.35 -14.12
N LYS A 32 -35.61 2.40 -15.06
CA LYS A 32 -35.19 1.00 -14.84
C LYS A 32 -33.67 0.88 -14.90
N ARG A 33 -33.03 1.48 -15.90
CA ARG A 33 -31.57 1.47 -16.05
C ARG A 33 -30.86 2.16 -14.88
N LYS A 34 -31.45 3.22 -14.33
CA LYS A 34 -30.93 3.89 -13.13
C LYS A 34 -30.99 3.00 -11.89
N ALA A 35 -32.11 2.30 -11.69
CA ALA A 35 -32.26 1.37 -10.56
C ALA A 35 -31.28 0.19 -10.66
N ASP A 36 -31.11 -0.39 -11.85
CA ASP A 36 -30.14 -1.46 -12.08
C ASP A 36 -28.70 -0.97 -11.86
N ALA A 37 -28.37 0.24 -12.33
CA ALA A 37 -27.07 0.86 -12.10
C ALA A 37 -26.80 1.11 -10.60
N GLN A 38 -27.79 1.61 -9.86
CA GLN A 38 -27.66 1.83 -8.42
C GLN A 38 -27.42 0.51 -7.67
N ALA A 39 -28.14 -0.56 -8.02
CA ALA A 39 -27.92 -1.88 -7.41
C ALA A 39 -26.50 -2.43 -7.68
N VAL A 40 -25.91 -2.11 -8.84
CA VAL A 40 -24.50 -2.44 -9.12
C VAL A 40 -23.56 -1.61 -8.26
N LEU A 41 -23.81 -0.31 -8.11
CA LEU A 41 -22.99 0.56 -7.25
C LEU A 41 -23.02 0.10 -5.79
N ASP A 42 -24.19 -0.22 -5.26
CA ASP A 42 -24.35 -0.72 -3.89
C ASP A 42 -23.62 -2.07 -3.70
N ALA A 43 -23.73 -2.98 -4.66
CA ALA A 43 -23.04 -4.27 -4.62
C ALA A 43 -21.51 -4.12 -4.74
N VAL A 44 -21.02 -3.19 -5.56
CA VAL A 44 -19.59 -2.87 -5.66
C VAL A 44 -19.10 -2.24 -4.36
N ALA A 45 -19.86 -1.34 -3.74
CA ALA A 45 -19.53 -0.75 -2.45
C ALA A 45 -19.51 -1.80 -1.33
N GLU A 46 -20.46 -2.73 -1.32
CA GLU A 46 -20.50 -3.84 -0.37
C GLU A 46 -19.30 -4.80 -0.55
N GLU A 47 -18.98 -5.18 -1.79
CA GLU A 47 -17.83 -6.04 -2.08
C GLU A 47 -16.51 -5.34 -1.75
N ARG A 48 -16.41 -4.04 -2.01
CA ARG A 48 -15.30 -3.19 -1.57
C ARG A 48 -15.18 -3.15 -0.04
N GLY A 49 -16.28 -2.94 0.66
CA GLY A 49 -16.33 -2.98 2.13
C GLY A 49 -15.86 -4.32 2.68
N ARG A 50 -16.30 -5.43 2.06
CA ARG A 50 -15.86 -6.80 2.39
C ARG A 50 -14.35 -7.01 2.15
N ARG A 51 -13.82 -6.48 1.05
CA ARG A 51 -12.37 -6.49 0.73
C ARG A 51 -11.57 -5.44 1.50
N GLY A 52 -12.23 -4.72 2.41
CA GLY A 52 -11.61 -3.70 3.23
C GLY A 52 -11.18 -2.41 2.54
N LEU A 53 -11.70 -2.21 1.33
CA LEU A 53 -11.60 -1.00 0.54
C LEU A 53 -12.77 -0.08 0.92
N SER A 54 -12.65 0.77 1.93
CA SER A 54 -13.59 1.90 2.03
C SER A 54 -13.21 2.93 0.96
N ASP A 55 -14.02 3.07 -0.09
CA ASP A 55 -13.80 3.96 -1.25
C ASP A 55 -12.43 3.81 -1.95
N GLY A 56 -11.81 2.63 -1.88
CA GLY A 56 -10.46 2.40 -2.42
C GLY A 56 -9.35 3.12 -1.65
N ARG A 57 -9.63 3.55 -0.42
CA ARG A 57 -8.67 4.24 0.45
C ARG A 57 -8.25 3.38 1.62
N LEU A 58 -6.99 3.53 2.02
CA LEU A 58 -6.43 2.92 3.22
C LEU A 58 -6.97 3.61 4.47
N VAL A 59 -7.22 2.83 5.53
CA VAL A 59 -7.77 3.31 6.81
C VAL A 59 -6.72 3.12 7.89
N VAL A 60 -6.31 4.22 8.54
CA VAL A 60 -5.26 4.17 9.57
C VAL A 60 -5.67 3.23 10.70
N GLY A 61 -4.74 2.37 11.14
CA GLY A 61 -4.96 1.35 12.17
C GLY A 61 -5.61 0.07 11.65
N ARG A 62 -6.06 0.02 10.39
CA ARG A 62 -6.63 -1.18 9.79
C ARG A 62 -5.52 -2.15 9.36
N ARG A 63 -5.83 -3.44 9.51
CA ARG A 63 -5.05 -4.59 9.09
C ARG A 63 -5.37 -5.01 7.65
N TYR A 64 -4.32 -5.35 6.90
CA TYR A 64 -4.34 -5.77 5.50
C TYR A 64 -3.36 -6.91 5.28
N SER A 65 -3.67 -7.79 4.35
CA SER A 65 -2.75 -8.76 3.78
C SER A 65 -1.84 -8.12 2.72
N ARG A 66 -0.71 -8.75 2.41
CA ARG A 66 0.15 -8.31 1.29
C ARG A 66 -0.56 -8.31 -0.06
N LYS A 67 -1.53 -9.22 -0.24
CA LYS A 67 -2.35 -9.28 -1.46
C LYS A 67 -3.25 -8.05 -1.56
N GLU A 68 -3.99 -7.73 -0.49
CA GLU A 68 -4.84 -6.52 -0.45
C GLU A 68 -4.01 -5.26 -0.64
N ILE A 69 -2.84 -5.15 -0.01
CA ILE A 69 -1.92 -4.02 -0.22
C ILE A 69 -1.57 -3.90 -1.70
N GLY A 70 -1.13 -4.98 -2.35
CA GLY A 70 -0.80 -4.97 -3.78
C GLY A 70 -1.98 -4.64 -4.69
N GLU A 71 -3.20 -5.05 -4.34
CA GLU A 71 -4.42 -4.68 -5.07
C GLU A 71 -4.78 -3.20 -4.91
N ILE A 72 -4.42 -2.57 -3.78
CA ILE A 72 -4.72 -1.17 -3.47
C ILE A 72 -3.68 -0.22 -4.07
N VAL A 73 -2.40 -0.47 -3.79
CA VAL A 73 -1.30 0.46 -4.12
C VAL A 73 -0.50 0.00 -5.35
N GLY A 74 -0.68 -1.23 -5.81
CA GLY A 74 0.11 -1.82 -6.89
C GLY A 74 1.51 -2.27 -6.46
N GLY A 75 2.21 -2.91 -7.39
CA GLY A 75 3.59 -3.37 -7.21
C GLY A 75 3.71 -4.75 -6.55
N SER A 76 4.95 -5.12 -6.20
CA SER A 76 5.27 -6.44 -5.66
C SER A 76 4.64 -6.70 -4.30
N THR A 77 4.04 -7.88 -4.12
CA THR A 77 3.55 -8.38 -2.83
C THR A 77 4.66 -9.00 -1.96
N ILE A 78 5.92 -9.02 -2.44
CA ILE A 78 7.07 -9.61 -1.74
C ILE A 78 8.03 -8.53 -1.23
N THR A 79 8.36 -7.52 -2.04
CA THR A 79 9.35 -6.50 -1.65
C THR A 79 8.79 -5.53 -0.62
N PHE A 80 9.61 -5.13 0.35
CA PHE A 80 9.19 -4.22 1.42
C PHE A 80 9.01 -2.77 0.93
N ILE A 81 9.66 -2.39 -0.18
CA ILE A 81 9.40 -1.17 -0.93
C ILE A 81 9.11 -1.59 -2.37
N PRO A 82 7.85 -1.88 -2.75
CA PRO A 82 7.50 -2.08 -4.15
C PRO A 82 7.70 -0.80 -4.96
N VAL A 83 8.26 -0.94 -6.16
CA VAL A 83 8.50 0.17 -7.09
C VAL A 83 7.79 -0.15 -8.41
N VAL A 84 7.03 0.82 -8.94
CA VAL A 84 6.32 0.75 -10.23
C VAL A 84 6.62 2.06 -10.96
N ASP A 85 6.99 1.99 -12.23
CA ASP A 85 7.29 3.14 -13.08
C ASP A 85 8.28 4.16 -12.46
N GLY A 86 9.22 3.66 -11.66
CA GLY A 86 10.26 4.47 -11.01
C GLY A 86 9.82 5.13 -9.70
N GLU A 87 8.62 4.83 -9.19
CA GLU A 87 8.10 5.35 -7.92
C GLU A 87 7.81 4.22 -6.93
N ALA A 88 8.12 4.46 -5.65
CA ALA A 88 7.74 3.59 -4.55
C ALA A 88 6.24 3.71 -4.29
N THR A 89 5.51 2.58 -4.38
CA THR A 89 4.05 2.55 -4.22
C THR A 89 3.62 2.45 -2.76
N CYS A 90 4.42 1.82 -1.91
CA CYS A 90 4.26 1.80 -0.45
C CYS A 90 5.56 1.43 0.26
N VAL A 91 5.56 1.48 1.59
CA VAL A 91 6.62 0.96 2.45
C VAL A 91 6.00 0.00 3.47
N CYS A 92 6.48 -1.25 3.51
CA CYS A 92 6.00 -2.28 4.44
C CYS A 92 7.14 -2.70 5.36
N LEU A 93 7.13 -2.28 6.62
CA LEU A 93 8.22 -2.51 7.57
C LEU A 93 7.87 -3.60 8.57
N ASP A 94 8.80 -4.51 8.78
CA ASP A 94 8.77 -5.40 9.95
C ASP A 94 9.45 -4.68 11.11
N PRO A 95 8.74 -4.35 12.22
CA PRO A 95 9.34 -3.69 13.38
C PRO A 95 10.47 -4.49 14.01
N ALA A 96 10.53 -5.82 13.83
CA ALA A 96 11.65 -6.63 14.29
C ALA A 96 12.95 -6.34 13.51
N LEU A 97 12.83 -5.89 12.25
CA LEU A 97 13.97 -5.53 11.39
C LEU A 97 14.19 -4.00 11.31
N ASN A 98 13.19 -3.23 11.73
CA ASN A 98 13.15 -1.76 11.70
C ASN A 98 12.55 -1.28 13.04
N PRO A 99 13.30 -1.31 14.15
CA PRO A 99 12.78 -0.99 15.48
C PRO A 99 12.31 0.45 15.63
N GLU A 100 12.78 1.33 14.74
CA GLU A 100 12.42 2.75 14.68
C GLU A 100 11.36 3.05 13.60
N ALA A 101 10.68 2.02 13.10
CA ALA A 101 9.54 2.18 12.21
C ALA A 101 8.38 2.92 12.92
N PRO A 102 7.58 3.74 12.20
CA PRO A 102 7.64 3.98 10.76
C PRO A 102 8.67 5.04 10.33
N ASN A 103 9.31 5.74 11.27
CA ASN A 103 10.12 6.92 10.98
C ASN A 103 11.50 6.61 10.37
N VAL A 104 12.00 5.39 10.53
CA VAL A 104 13.30 4.98 9.98
C VAL A 104 13.13 3.69 9.19
N VAL A 105 13.58 3.72 7.94
CA VAL A 105 13.64 2.57 7.04
C VAL A 105 15.09 2.13 6.90
N LEU A 106 15.37 0.86 7.20
CA LEU A 106 16.70 0.27 7.13
C LEU A 106 16.80 -0.69 5.94
N ALA A 107 17.43 -0.22 4.87
CA ALA A 107 17.71 -1.05 3.71
C ALA A 107 19.00 -1.86 3.95
N GLY A 108 18.82 -3.16 4.12
CA GLY A 108 19.93 -4.12 4.21
C GLY A 108 20.55 -4.44 2.85
N GLU A 109 21.61 -5.24 2.87
CA GLU A 109 22.26 -5.78 1.69
C GLU A 109 21.27 -6.49 0.73
N GLY A 110 21.57 -6.37 -0.56
CA GLY A 110 20.76 -6.88 -1.64
C GLY A 110 20.50 -5.81 -2.71
N PRO A 111 20.88 -6.02 -3.99
CA PRO A 111 20.78 -5.00 -5.03
C PRO A 111 19.38 -4.39 -5.15
N GLN A 112 18.33 -5.21 -5.10
CA GLN A 112 16.95 -4.72 -5.20
C GLN A 112 16.50 -3.93 -3.97
N ARG A 113 16.94 -4.33 -2.76
CA ARG A 113 16.55 -3.67 -1.51
C ARG A 113 17.11 -2.27 -1.44
N VAL A 114 18.40 -2.14 -1.75
CA VAL A 114 19.10 -0.85 -1.78
C VAL A 114 18.53 0.02 -2.90
N SER A 115 18.41 -0.51 -4.12
CA SER A 115 17.86 0.24 -5.26
C SER A 115 16.44 0.77 -4.99
N ASN A 116 15.55 -0.03 -4.41
CA ASN A 116 14.19 0.43 -4.10
C ASN A 116 14.18 1.49 -2.99
N ALA A 117 15.04 1.34 -1.98
CA ALA A 117 15.18 2.33 -0.92
C ALA A 117 15.80 3.65 -1.41
N GLU A 118 16.71 3.59 -2.39
CA GLU A 118 17.22 4.77 -3.07
C GLU A 118 16.13 5.46 -3.91
N THR A 119 15.28 4.69 -4.59
CA THR A 119 14.12 5.23 -5.29
C THR A 119 13.18 5.95 -4.32
N LEU A 120 12.85 5.31 -3.20
CA LEU A 120 12.08 5.97 -2.13
C LEU A 120 12.77 7.25 -1.67
N ALA A 121 14.07 7.21 -1.38
CA ALA A 121 14.83 8.36 -0.87
C ALA A 121 14.82 9.59 -1.79
N ARG A 122 14.70 9.39 -3.10
CA ARG A 122 14.62 10.47 -4.10
C ARG A 122 13.18 10.94 -4.37
N GLN A 123 12.18 10.14 -4.01
CA GLN A 123 10.80 10.45 -4.29
C GLN A 123 10.30 11.63 -3.46
N THR A 124 9.44 12.43 -4.08
CA THR A 124 8.73 13.52 -3.41
C THR A 124 7.28 13.13 -3.15
N GLY A 125 6.63 13.82 -2.21
CA GLY A 125 5.25 13.52 -1.84
C GLY A 125 5.14 12.45 -0.77
N LYS A 126 3.92 11.92 -0.64
CA LYS A 126 3.57 10.97 0.42
C LYS A 126 3.51 9.54 -0.11
N VAL A 127 3.94 8.59 0.72
CA VAL A 127 3.91 7.15 0.47
C VAL A 127 3.17 6.44 1.61
N PRO A 128 2.25 5.52 1.31
CA PRO A 128 1.59 4.70 2.32
C PRO A 128 2.58 3.83 3.09
N VAL A 129 2.52 3.85 4.42
CA VAL A 129 3.37 3.01 5.28
C VAL A 129 2.54 1.96 6.01
N PHE A 130 3.03 0.73 6.01
CA PHE A 130 2.44 -0.42 6.69
C PHE A 130 3.44 -1.05 7.65
N LEU A 131 2.99 -1.44 8.83
CA LEU A 131 3.79 -2.17 9.82
C LEU A 131 3.31 -3.61 9.95
N LYS A 132 4.23 -4.56 9.97
CA LYS A 132 3.90 -5.95 10.27
C LYS A 132 3.45 -6.10 11.71
N ARG A 133 2.40 -6.88 11.93
CA ARG A 133 1.79 -7.15 13.24
C ARG A 133 1.58 -8.64 13.53
N GLY A 134 1.66 -9.47 12.51
CA GLY A 134 1.56 -10.92 12.58
C GLY A 134 1.89 -11.55 11.23
N ASP A 135 1.64 -12.85 11.10
CA ASP A 135 1.82 -13.55 9.84
C ASP A 135 0.76 -13.10 8.84
N ALA A 136 1.23 -12.59 7.70
CA ALA A 136 0.40 -11.98 6.67
C ALA A 136 -0.49 -10.81 7.15
N ASP A 137 -0.16 -10.18 8.28
CA ASP A 137 -0.98 -9.15 8.91
C ASP A 137 -0.23 -7.81 9.03
N TRP A 138 -0.67 -6.82 8.25
CA TRP A 138 0.01 -5.53 8.07
C TRP A 138 -0.94 -4.36 8.37
N GLU A 139 -0.55 -3.52 9.31
CA GLU A 139 -1.34 -2.36 9.71
C GLU A 139 -0.93 -1.13 8.92
N TYR A 140 -1.88 -0.47 8.26
CA TYR A 140 -1.62 0.83 7.66
C TYR A 140 -1.51 1.90 8.76
N VAL A 141 -0.37 2.59 8.82
CA VAL A 141 -0.08 3.60 9.85
C VAL A 141 -0.09 5.02 9.32
N GLY A 142 -0.59 5.21 8.10
CA GLY A 142 -0.71 6.52 7.47
C GLY A 142 0.33 6.76 6.38
N ASP A 143 0.08 7.83 5.65
CA ASP A 143 0.97 8.29 4.60
C ASP A 143 2.11 9.12 5.18
N HIS A 144 3.35 8.81 4.78
CA HIS A 144 4.55 9.50 5.23
C HIS A 144 5.30 10.12 4.05
N ARG A 145 6.08 11.16 4.29
CA ARG A 145 7.02 11.72 3.32
C ARG A 145 8.46 11.42 3.72
N VAL A 146 9.33 11.32 2.72
CA VAL A 146 10.77 11.29 2.96
C VAL A 146 11.23 12.66 3.43
N THR A 147 12.03 12.68 4.49
CA THR A 147 12.66 13.88 5.06
C THR A 147 14.16 13.91 4.88
N GLY A 148 14.75 12.76 4.54
CA GLY A 148 16.16 12.62 4.20
C GLY A 148 16.57 11.16 4.09
N SER A 149 17.83 10.94 3.75
CA SER A 149 18.45 9.63 3.71
C SER A 149 19.95 9.74 3.99
N SER A 150 20.58 8.66 4.44
CA SER A 150 22.01 8.64 4.68
C SER A 150 22.65 7.29 4.35
N THR A 151 23.80 7.34 3.70
CA THR A 151 24.77 6.25 3.54
C THR A 151 26.04 6.49 4.35
N ASP A 152 26.07 7.57 5.15
CA ASP A 152 27.19 7.86 6.04
C ASP A 152 27.39 6.70 7.03
N ARG A 153 28.65 6.30 7.22
CA ARG A 153 28.96 5.09 7.99
C ARG A 153 28.56 5.22 9.46
N GLU A 154 28.70 6.39 10.06
CA GLU A 154 28.35 6.60 11.47
C GLU A 154 26.84 6.57 11.66
N VAL A 155 26.10 7.24 10.75
CA VAL A 155 24.63 7.22 10.77
C VAL A 155 24.10 5.80 10.55
N VAL A 156 24.61 5.10 9.54
CA VAL A 156 24.22 3.72 9.24
C VAL A 156 24.51 2.82 10.44
N ALA A 157 25.74 2.84 10.97
CA ALA A 157 26.14 1.99 12.11
C ALA A 157 25.27 2.24 13.35
N LYS A 158 24.93 3.50 13.63
CA LYS A 158 24.05 3.87 14.76
C LYS A 158 22.67 3.22 14.65
N HIS A 159 22.06 3.24 13.47
CA HIS A 159 20.72 2.68 13.26
C HIS A 159 20.75 1.15 13.11
N ALA A 160 21.76 0.61 12.43
CA ALA A 160 22.10 -0.80 12.35
C ALA A 160 22.19 -1.45 13.74
N ALA A 161 22.96 -0.85 14.65
CA ALA A 161 23.16 -1.35 16.01
C ALA A 161 21.84 -1.47 16.79
N LYS A 162 20.92 -0.50 16.65
CA LYS A 162 19.59 -0.56 17.28
C LYS A 162 18.75 -1.72 16.76
N ALA A 163 18.90 -2.06 15.48
CA ALA A 163 18.21 -3.17 14.85
C ALA A 163 18.89 -4.53 15.05
N GLY A 164 20.10 -4.57 15.62
CA GLY A 164 20.90 -5.78 15.70
C GLY A 164 21.29 -6.34 14.32
N ARG A 165 21.46 -5.45 13.33
CA ARG A 165 21.70 -5.77 11.91
C ARG A 165 22.98 -5.11 11.46
N ASP A 166 23.94 -5.85 10.93
CA ASP A 166 25.22 -5.31 10.44
C ASP A 166 25.20 -5.06 8.92
N GLU A 167 24.22 -5.60 8.21
CA GLU A 167 24.11 -5.56 6.76
C GLU A 167 23.39 -4.30 6.23
N VAL A 168 23.09 -3.30 7.08
CA VAL A 168 22.42 -2.07 6.65
C VAL A 168 23.34 -1.23 5.77
N ARG A 169 22.84 -0.77 4.62
CA ARG A 169 23.61 0.02 3.65
C ARG A 169 23.05 1.43 3.41
N LEU A 170 21.76 1.61 3.65
CA LEU A 170 21.06 2.89 3.48
C LEU A 170 19.99 3.05 4.55
N VAL A 171 19.93 4.25 5.13
CA VAL A 171 18.89 4.68 6.05
C VAL A 171 18.03 5.74 5.36
N VAL A 172 16.70 5.59 5.42
CA VAL A 172 15.75 6.60 4.93
C VAL A 172 14.88 7.07 6.09
N PHE A 173 14.71 8.39 6.22
CA PHE A 173 13.97 9.04 7.29
C PHE A 173 12.59 9.49 6.80
N LEU A 174 11.55 9.11 7.53
CA LEU A 174 10.15 9.37 7.22
C LEU A 174 9.46 10.21 8.30
N ALA A 175 8.52 11.05 7.88
CA ALA A 175 7.61 11.79 8.77
C ALA A 175 6.17 11.81 8.22
N PRO A 176 5.13 11.86 9.07
CA PRO A 176 3.72 11.97 8.65
C PRO A 176 3.40 13.21 7.81
#